data_AF-A0A6C0AK76-F1
#
_entry.id   AF-A0A6C0AK76-F1
#
_cell.length_a   1.000
_cell.length_b   1.000
_cell.length_c   1.000
_cell.angle_alpha   90.00
_cell.angle_beta   90.00
_cell.angle_gamma   90.00
#
_symmetry.space_group_name_H-M   'P 1'
#
loop_
_entity.id
_entity.type
_entity.pdbx_description
1 polymer ?
#
loop_
_entity_poly.entity_id
_entity_poly.type
_entity_poly.pdbx_seq_one_letter_code
_entity_poly.pdbx_strand_id
1 'polypeptide(L)'
;MGLNPKIWLKNLFFVLETMAIQYPSNPNSVAKKKYYDFIQNLPVFFPDDPMGDNMLKLLDKYPVTPYLSSRMSFMKWVHFVKTHIKRQMKEPIDNFYEHLEKYYEHYKPPEIINQENIKKKSRYIQFGLFVSILIGIFYIYKK
;
A
#
# COMPACT_ATOMS: atom_id res chain seq x y z
N MET A 1 20.50 -14.45 -17.29
CA MET A 1 20.42 -13.96 -15.89
C MET A 1 19.06 -13.29 -15.74
N GLY A 2 18.18 -13.84 -14.92
CA GLY A 2 16.85 -13.25 -14.69
C GLY A 2 16.91 -12.00 -13.82
N LEU A 3 15.95 -11.09 -13.96
CA LEU A 3 15.86 -9.88 -13.16
C LEU A 3 15.17 -10.21 -11.84
N ASN A 4 15.78 -9.86 -10.70
CA ASN A 4 15.19 -10.18 -9.39
C ASN A 4 13.75 -9.60 -9.27
N PRO A 5 12.72 -10.47 -9.16
CA PRO A 5 11.32 -10.05 -9.14
C PRO A 5 10.98 -9.08 -8.02
N LYS A 6 11.62 -9.23 -6.86
CA LYS A 6 11.37 -8.38 -5.70
C LYS A 6 11.69 -6.91 -5.95
N ILE A 7 12.66 -6.64 -6.84
CA ILE A 7 13.09 -5.28 -7.15
C ILE A 7 12.04 -4.61 -8.06
N TRP A 8 11.72 -5.24 -9.20
CA TRP A 8 10.84 -4.61 -10.19
C TRP A 8 9.36 -4.70 -9.83
N LEU A 9 8.89 -5.77 -9.18
CA LEU A 9 7.49 -5.89 -8.74
C LEU A 9 7.12 -4.79 -7.75
N LYS A 10 8.03 -4.40 -6.85
CA LYS A 10 7.82 -3.29 -5.93
C LYS A 10 7.49 -2.00 -6.68
N ASN A 11 8.27 -1.69 -7.72
CA ASN A 11 8.08 -0.49 -8.53
C ASN A 11 6.83 -0.58 -9.42
N LEU A 12 6.57 -1.75 -10.02
CA LEU A 12 5.35 -1.99 -10.79
C LEU A 12 4.10 -1.74 -9.92
N PHE A 13 4.03 -2.37 -8.75
CA PHE A 13 2.88 -2.21 -7.87
C PHE A 13 2.73 -0.81 -7.32
N PHE A 14 3.83 -0.09 -7.06
CA PHE A 14 3.77 1.32 -6.71
C PHE A 14 3.05 2.15 -7.79
N VAL A 15 3.38 1.93 -9.06
CA VAL A 15 2.71 2.60 -10.19
C VAL A 15 1.23 2.17 -10.28
N LEU A 16 0.94 0.87 -10.19
CA LEU A 16 -0.44 0.36 -10.25
C LEU A 16 -1.32 0.91 -9.12
N GLU A 17 -0.77 1.01 -7.91
CA GLU A 17 -1.46 1.57 -6.74
C GLU A 17 -1.73 3.07 -6.93
N THR A 18 -0.75 3.82 -7.43
CA THR A 18 -0.95 5.24 -7.81
C THR A 18 -2.08 5.37 -8.84
N MET A 19 -2.05 4.56 -9.90
CA MET A 19 -3.08 4.55 -10.94
C MET A 19 -4.47 4.20 -10.39
N ALA A 20 -4.53 3.29 -9.42
CA ALA A 20 -5.78 2.87 -8.80
C ALA A 20 -6.36 3.93 -7.86
N ILE A 21 -5.51 4.60 -7.08
CA ILE A 21 -5.90 5.73 -6.22
C ILE A 21 -6.44 6.88 -7.09
N GLN A 22 -5.80 7.16 -8.23
CA GLN A 22 -6.19 8.22 -9.15
C GLN A 22 -7.33 7.81 -10.11
N TYR A 23 -7.78 6.55 -10.10
CA TYR A 23 -8.86 6.09 -10.98
C TYR A 23 -10.14 6.92 -10.78
N PRO A 24 -10.93 7.25 -11.81
CA PRO A 24 -12.14 8.05 -11.62
C PRO A 24 -13.14 7.37 -10.68
N SER A 25 -13.79 8.15 -9.81
CA SER A 25 -14.87 7.62 -8.95
C SER A 25 -16.02 7.05 -9.77
N ASN A 26 -16.37 7.74 -10.87
CA ASN A 26 -17.40 7.36 -11.84
C ASN A 26 -16.77 7.19 -13.23
N PRO A 27 -16.14 6.05 -13.52
CA PRO A 27 -15.42 5.83 -14.77
C PRO A 27 -16.37 5.59 -15.94
N ASN A 28 -16.13 6.28 -17.06
CA ASN A 28 -16.84 6.03 -18.32
C ASN A 28 -16.29 4.78 -19.05
N SER A 29 -16.97 4.36 -20.12
CA SER A 29 -16.59 3.17 -20.90
C SER A 29 -15.17 3.26 -21.46
N VAL A 30 -14.74 4.45 -21.89
CA VAL A 30 -13.40 4.69 -22.44
C VAL A 30 -12.32 4.49 -21.37
N ALA A 31 -12.51 5.05 -20.17
CA ALA A 31 -11.59 4.87 -19.05
C ALA A 31 -11.51 3.40 -18.63
N LYS A 32 -12.65 2.73 -18.47
CA LYS A 32 -12.71 1.29 -18.17
C LYS A 32 -11.92 0.48 -19.20
N LYS A 33 -12.14 0.73 -20.49
CA LYS A 33 -11.43 0.04 -21.57
C LYS A 33 -9.91 0.24 -21.49
N LYS A 34 -9.45 1.48 -21.33
CA LYS A 34 -8.00 1.77 -21.23
C LYS A 34 -7.33 1.04 -20.06
N TYR A 35 -7.98 1.03 -18.90
CA TYR A 35 -7.46 0.33 -17.72
C TYR A 35 -7.52 -1.19 -17.88
N TYR A 36 -8.59 -1.72 -18.48
CA TYR A 36 -8.69 -3.13 -18.84
C TYR A 36 -7.56 -3.55 -19.77
N ASP A 37 -7.40 -2.86 -20.90
CA ASP A 37 -6.37 -3.17 -21.91
C ASP A 37 -4.96 -3.09 -21.29
N PHE A 38 -4.69 -2.09 -20.45
CA PHE A 38 -3.42 -1.96 -19.75
C PHE A 38 -3.15 -3.19 -18.86
N ILE A 39 -4.11 -3.57 -18.02
CA ILE A 39 -3.98 -4.71 -17.10
C ILE A 39 -3.82 -6.03 -17.85
N GLN A 40 -4.59 -6.25 -18.91
CA GLN A 40 -4.53 -7.49 -19.70
C GLN A 40 -3.21 -7.63 -20.46
N ASN A 41 -2.57 -6.53 -20.80
CA ASN A 41 -1.27 -6.55 -21.48
C ASN A 41 -0.08 -6.66 -20.52
N LEU A 42 -0.26 -6.43 -19.21
CA LEU A 42 0.83 -6.52 -18.21
C LEU A 42 1.65 -7.83 -18.27
N PRO A 43 1.04 -9.02 -18.39
CA PRO A 43 1.79 -10.28 -18.39
C PRO A 43 2.86 -10.38 -19.47
N VAL A 44 2.65 -9.72 -20.62
CA VAL A 44 3.59 -9.72 -21.76
C VAL A 44 4.91 -9.01 -21.43
N PHE A 45 4.90 -8.10 -20.46
CA PHE A 45 6.06 -7.31 -20.07
C PHE A 45 6.85 -7.94 -18.90
N PHE A 46 6.45 -9.12 -18.42
CA PHE A 46 7.14 -9.76 -17.30
C PHE A 46 8.40 -10.46 -17.81
N PRO A 47 9.58 -10.18 -17.21
CA PRO A 47 10.88 -10.53 -17.81
C PRO A 47 11.22 -12.03 -17.74
N ASP A 48 10.63 -12.76 -16.80
CA ASP A 48 11.02 -14.14 -16.48
C ASP A 48 9.79 -15.08 -16.50
N ASP A 49 9.90 -16.19 -17.23
CA ASP A 49 9.00 -17.34 -17.16
C ASP A 49 9.14 -18.03 -15.78
N PRO A 50 8.07 -18.40 -15.05
CA PRO A 50 6.65 -18.42 -15.41
C PRO A 50 5.81 -17.28 -14.83
N MET A 51 6.37 -16.08 -14.65
CA MET A 51 5.64 -14.99 -14.01
C MET A 51 4.49 -14.46 -14.87
N GLY A 52 4.71 -14.29 -16.18
CA GLY A 52 3.67 -13.87 -17.12
C GLY A 52 2.51 -14.86 -17.15
N ASP A 53 2.81 -16.14 -17.31
CA ASP A 53 1.82 -17.23 -17.30
C ASP A 53 1.03 -17.32 -15.99
N ASN A 54 1.70 -17.12 -14.85
CA ASN A 54 1.05 -17.09 -13.55
C ASN A 54 0.11 -15.88 -13.42
N MET A 55 0.50 -14.72 -13.96
CA MET A 55 -0.36 -13.54 -14.01
C MET A 55 -1.55 -13.76 -14.95
N LEU A 56 -1.38 -14.39 -16.11
CA LEU A 56 -2.48 -14.75 -17.00
C LEU A 56 -3.50 -15.65 -16.30
N LYS A 57 -3.05 -16.73 -15.65
CA LYS A 57 -3.92 -17.62 -14.86
C LYS A 57 -4.65 -16.87 -13.74
N LEU A 58 -4.00 -15.88 -13.12
CA LEU A 58 -4.62 -15.05 -12.10
C LEU A 58 -5.71 -14.16 -12.71
N LEU A 59 -5.46 -13.54 -13.86
CA LEU A 59 -6.41 -12.69 -14.58
C LEU A 59 -7.61 -13.49 -15.09
N ASP A 60 -7.41 -14.72 -15.56
CA ASP A 60 -8.48 -15.62 -15.98
C ASP A 60 -9.40 -15.98 -14.81
N LYS A 61 -8.80 -16.26 -13.64
CA LYS A 61 -9.55 -16.64 -12.43
C LYS A 61 -10.20 -15.44 -11.74
N TYR A 62 -9.56 -14.27 -11.79
CA TYR A 62 -9.98 -13.06 -11.09
C TYR A 62 -9.93 -11.85 -12.05
N PRO A 63 -10.83 -11.81 -13.06
CA PRO A 63 -10.81 -10.77 -14.08
C PRO A 63 -11.01 -9.39 -13.46
N VAL A 64 -10.35 -8.37 -14.03
CA VAL A 64 -10.41 -7.00 -13.54
C VAL A 64 -11.74 -6.30 -13.87
N THR A 65 -12.45 -6.75 -14.90
CA THR A 65 -13.67 -6.14 -15.44
C THR A 65 -14.72 -5.72 -14.39
N PRO A 66 -15.17 -6.58 -13.47
CA PRO A 66 -16.17 -6.19 -12.45
C PRO A 66 -15.65 -5.12 -11.47
N TYR A 67 -14.33 -5.02 -11.30
CA TYR A 67 -13.68 -4.10 -10.38
C TYR A 67 -13.42 -2.72 -10.99
N LEU A 68 -13.52 -2.56 -12.31
CA LEU A 68 -13.40 -1.27 -12.99
C LEU A 68 -14.65 -0.40 -12.87
N SER A 69 -15.67 -0.85 -12.13
CA SER A 69 -16.91 -0.12 -11.87
C SER A 69 -16.70 1.12 -11.00
N SER A 70 -15.74 1.11 -10.07
CA SER A 70 -15.43 2.24 -9.17
C SER A 70 -13.95 2.26 -8.78
N ARG A 71 -13.46 3.44 -8.33
CA ARG A 71 -12.13 3.60 -7.71
C ARG A 71 -11.88 2.59 -6.59
N MET A 72 -12.78 2.50 -5.63
CA MET A 72 -12.60 1.63 -4.48
C MET A 72 -12.51 0.15 -4.89
N SER A 73 -13.36 -0.29 -5.82
CA SER A 73 -13.32 -1.65 -6.35
C SER A 73 -11.99 -1.94 -7.04
N PHE A 74 -11.49 -1.02 -7.86
CA PHE A 74 -10.23 -1.18 -8.57
C PHE A 74 -9.02 -1.17 -7.62
N MET A 75 -9.00 -0.28 -6.62
CA MET A 75 -7.97 -0.27 -5.57
C MET A 75 -7.89 -1.60 -4.82
N LYS A 76 -9.04 -2.16 -4.41
CA LYS A 76 -9.10 -3.46 -3.74
C LYS A 76 -8.62 -4.59 -4.63
N TRP A 77 -8.93 -4.54 -5.92
CA TRP A 77 -8.46 -5.54 -6.89
C TRP A 77 -6.94 -5.48 -7.09
N VAL A 78 -6.35 -4.29 -7.24
CA VAL A 78 -4.89 -4.13 -7.35
C VAL A 78 -4.19 -4.65 -6.10
N HIS A 79 -4.71 -4.34 -4.91
CA HIS A 79 -4.20 -4.88 -3.64
C HIS A 79 -4.32 -6.41 -3.59
N PHE A 80 -5.46 -6.96 -4.00
CA PHE A 80 -5.66 -8.41 -4.07
C PHE A 80 -4.62 -9.09 -4.98
N VAL A 81 -4.37 -8.55 -6.18
CA VAL A 81 -3.34 -9.08 -7.09
C VAL A 81 -1.96 -9.03 -6.45
N LYS A 82 -1.57 -7.88 -5.86
CA LYS A 82 -0.29 -7.72 -5.16
C LYS A 82 -0.11 -8.75 -4.05
N THR A 83 -1.13 -8.92 -3.21
CA THR A 83 -1.08 -9.86 -2.09
C THR A 83 -1.07 -11.32 -2.55
N HIS A 84 -1.72 -11.64 -3.67
CA HIS A 84 -1.64 -12.96 -4.28
C HIS A 84 -0.20 -13.30 -4.71
N ILE A 85 0.47 -12.38 -5.43
CA ILE A 85 1.86 -12.57 -5.86
C ILE A 85 2.81 -12.64 -4.65
N LYS A 86 2.63 -11.75 -3.65
CA LYS A 86 3.39 -11.81 -2.40
C LYS A 86 3.27 -13.17 -1.68
N ARG A 87 2.07 -13.75 -1.66
CA ARG A 87 1.83 -15.08 -1.06
C ARG A 87 2.65 -16.16 -1.75
N GLN A 88 2.72 -16.13 -3.08
CA GLN A 88 3.54 -17.06 -3.87
C GLN A 88 5.05 -16.90 -3.56
N MET A 89 5.48 -15.68 -3.28
CA MET A 89 6.86 -15.36 -2.87
C MET A 89 7.14 -15.54 -1.37
N LYS A 90 6.15 -16.01 -0.58
CA LYS A 90 6.23 -16.16 0.88
C LYS A 90 6.58 -14.85 1.62
N GLU A 91 6.09 -13.73 1.11
CA GLU A 91 6.26 -12.41 1.73
C GLU A 91 5.11 -12.06 2.68
N PRO A 92 5.36 -11.20 3.70
CA PRO A 92 4.30 -10.72 4.58
C PRO A 92 3.25 -9.92 3.82
N ILE A 93 2.00 -10.09 4.26
CA ILE A 93 0.81 -9.51 3.64
C ILE A 93 0.14 -8.62 4.67
N ASP A 94 -0.17 -7.40 4.26
CA ASP A 94 -0.96 -6.45 5.03
C ASP A 94 -2.42 -6.49 4.57
N ASN A 95 -3.35 -6.14 5.47
CA ASN A 95 -4.73 -5.92 5.04
C ASN A 95 -4.83 -4.65 4.18
N PHE A 96 -5.93 -4.51 3.43
CA PHE A 96 -6.08 -3.41 2.47
C PHE A 96 -5.96 -2.01 3.10
N TYR A 97 -6.58 -1.79 4.26
CA TYR A 97 -6.60 -0.47 4.88
C TYR A 97 -5.26 -0.12 5.52
N GLU A 98 -4.64 -1.07 6.23
CA GLU A 98 -3.27 -0.92 6.76
C GLU A 98 -2.26 -0.63 5.64
N HIS A 99 -2.39 -1.35 4.53
CA HIS A 99 -1.53 -1.15 3.37
C HIS A 99 -1.74 0.23 2.75
N LEU A 100 -2.99 0.66 2.60
CA LEU A 100 -3.33 1.98 2.05
C LEU A 100 -2.83 3.11 2.95
N GLU A 101 -2.94 2.96 4.27
CA GLU A 101 -2.39 3.91 5.24
C GLU A 101 -0.87 4.02 5.09
N LYS A 102 -0.14 2.89 5.12
CA LYS A 102 1.31 2.84 4.88
C LYS A 102 1.70 3.49 3.54
N TYR A 103 0.89 3.28 2.51
CA TYR A 103 1.09 3.88 1.20
C TYR A 103 1.01 5.42 1.27
N TYR A 104 -0.03 5.98 1.88
CA TYR A 104 -0.16 7.43 2.03
C TYR A 104 0.93 8.03 2.94
N GLU A 105 1.32 7.33 4.01
CA GLU A 105 2.46 7.74 4.85
C GLU A 105 3.75 7.88 4.02
N HIS A 106 3.95 7.02 3.02
CA HIS A 106 5.12 7.09 2.14
C HIS A 106 5.16 8.35 1.27
N TYR A 107 4.02 8.99 1.00
CA TYR A 107 3.93 10.23 0.24
C TYR A 107 4.03 11.49 1.11
N LYS A 108 4.10 11.36 2.44
CA LYS A 108 4.21 12.53 3.32
C LYS A 108 5.53 13.27 3.07
N PRO A 109 5.50 14.59 2.87
CA PRO A 109 6.70 15.40 2.79
C PRO A 109 7.55 15.30 4.07
N PRO A 110 8.89 15.33 3.96
CA PRO A 110 9.79 15.28 5.11
C PRO A 110 9.50 16.36 6.16
N GLU A 111 9.04 17.54 5.75
CA GLU A 111 8.71 18.66 6.61
C GLU A 111 7.55 18.31 7.55
N ILE A 112 6.51 17.68 7.00
CA ILE A 112 5.32 17.26 7.77
C ILE A 112 5.73 16.17 8.77
N ILE A 113 6.49 15.18 8.31
CA ILE A 113 7.00 14.10 9.16
C ILE A 113 7.85 14.68 10.31
N ASN A 114 8.72 15.63 10.02
CA ASN A 114 9.56 16.29 11.04
C ASN A 114 8.73 17.07 12.05
N GLN A 115 7.73 17.82 11.60
CA GLN A 115 6.81 18.54 12.51
C GLN A 115 6.01 17.58 13.40
N GLU A 116 5.49 16.49 12.85
CA GLU A 116 4.79 15.44 13.61
C GLU A 116 5.71 14.83 14.67
N ASN A 117 6.95 14.50 14.30
CA ASN A 117 7.96 13.96 15.21
C ASN A 117 8.33 14.93 16.33
N ILE A 118 8.52 16.22 16.02
CA ILE A 118 8.79 17.26 17.02
C ILE A 118 7.62 17.37 18.00
N LYS A 119 6.37 17.44 17.52
CA LYS A 119 5.17 17.48 18.36
C LYS A 119 5.05 16.24 19.24
N LYS A 120 5.32 15.05 18.68
CA LYS A 120 5.27 13.77 19.40
C LYS A 120 6.33 13.73 20.51
N LYS A 121 7.56 14.15 20.22
CA LYS A 121 8.64 14.27 21.21
C LYS A 121 8.27 15.24 22.34
N SER A 122 7.74 16.41 22.01
CA SER A 122 7.26 17.38 23.00
C SER A 122 6.20 16.78 23.93
N ARG A 123 5.24 16.01 23.38
CA ARG A 123 4.20 15.35 24.16
C ARG A 123 4.78 14.30 25.11
N TYR A 124 5.75 13.50 24.67
CA TYR A 124 6.41 12.53 25.55
C TYR A 124 7.20 13.20 26.68
N ILE A 125 7.87 14.33 26.41
CA ILE A 125 8.57 15.12 27.43
C ILE A 125 7.58 15.62 28.48
N GLN A 126 6.44 16.19 28.04
CA GLN A 126 5.39 16.66 28.96
C GLN A 126 4.82 15.52 29.83
N PHE A 127 4.57 14.36 29.23
CA PHE A 127 4.10 13.19 29.96
C PHE A 127 5.13 12.69 30.98
N GLY A 128 6.42 12.63 30.61
CA GLY A 128 7.50 12.25 31.51
C GLY A 128 7.63 13.19 32.71
N LEU A 129 7.51 14.50 32.49
CA LEU A 129 7.50 15.50 33.56
C LEU A 129 6.30 15.28 34.51
N PHE A 130 5.10 15.09 33.97
CA PHE A 130 3.90 14.82 34.77
C PHE A 130 4.05 13.58 35.66
N VAL A 131 4.58 12.47 35.10
CA VAL A 131 4.85 11.25 35.86
C VAL A 131 5.90 11.49 36.95
N SER A 132 6.96 12.25 36.66
CA SER A 132 7.98 12.57 37.67
C SER A 132 7.44 13.38 38.85
N ILE A 133 6.52 14.32 38.59
CA ILE A 133 5.83 15.11 39.62
C ILE A 133 4.97 14.20 40.50
N LEU A 134 4.19 13.30 39.89
CA LEU A 134 3.36 12.33 40.65
C LEU A 134 4.21 11.42 41.54
N ILE A 135 5.35 10.94 41.04
CA ILE A 135 6.28 10.13 41.84
C ILE A 135 6.85 10.96 43.01
N GLY A 136 7.22 12.21 42.77
CA GLY A 136 7.71 13.11 43.80
C GLY A 136 6.67 13.35 44.92
N ILE A 137 5.41 13.62 44.54
CA ILE A 137 4.30 13.79 45.50
C ILE A 137 4.09 12.52 46.31
N PHE A 138 4.08 11.36 45.66
CA PHE A 138 3.93 10.06 46.34
C PHE A 138 5.07 9.81 47.34
N TYR A 139 6.30 10.16 46.98
CA TYR A 139 7.46 9.99 47.86
C TYR A 139 7.40 10.90 49.09
N ILE A 140 6.91 12.13 48.93
CA ILE A 140 6.68 13.07 50.04
C ILE A 140 5.56 12.57 50.95
N TYR A 141 4.46 12.05 50.40
CA TYR A 141 3.33 11.54 51.19
C TYR A 141 3.62 10.26 51.96
N LYS A 142 4.58 9.45 51.49
CA LYS A 142 4.98 8.19 52.14
C LYS A 142 6.05 8.40 53.22
N LYS A 143 6.64 9.59 53.30
CA LYS A 143 7.59 10.01 54.34
C LYS A 143 6.84 10.69 55.49
#